data_AF-A0A0U5FF69-F1
#
_entry.id   AF-A0A0U5FF69-F1
#
_cell.length_a   1.000
_cell.length_b   1.000
_cell.length_c   1.000
_cell.angle_alpha   90.00
_cell.angle_beta   90.00
_cell.angle_gamma   90.00
#
_symmetry.space_group_name_H-M   'P 1'
#
loop_
_entity.id
_entity.type
_entity.pdbx_description
1 polymer ?
#
loop_
_entity_poly.entity_id
_entity_poly.type
_entity_poly.pdbx_seq_one_letter_code
_entity_poly.pdbx_strand_id
1 'polypeptide(L)'
;MQAGLSAGHCEPARKRRHRRQINSTNDTGSAFILCLMLRVLFDREGKRCMTFASARLLLVIAGVVLPYAARLPFGLEWVRQYTDVGLGGWLLLGGFNAIAWSALLGISFLYRRPIALLVPCLIGFGVLAWAHATVDLRADAQSALALIFIPVYALLPITLGGVLGYLLDRKLRRSAMP
;
A
#
# COMPACT_ATOMS: atom_id res chain seq x y z
N MET A 1 25.02 -54.51 4.91
CA MET A 1 24.80 -53.72 3.69
C MET A 1 23.38 -53.97 3.20
N GLN A 2 22.46 -53.03 3.44
CA GLN A 2 21.19 -52.95 2.72
C GLN A 2 20.77 -51.48 2.71
N ALA A 3 20.92 -50.85 1.55
CA ALA A 3 20.42 -49.53 1.24
C ALA A 3 18.95 -49.66 0.83
N GLY A 4 18.08 -48.80 1.38
CA GLY A 4 16.64 -48.85 1.13
C GLY A 4 16.00 -47.47 1.20
N LEU A 5 16.22 -46.70 0.13
CA LEU A 5 15.30 -45.71 -0.48
C LEU A 5 14.45 -44.84 0.47
N SER A 6 14.98 -43.66 0.78
CA SER A 6 14.20 -42.52 1.28
C SER A 6 13.16 -42.13 0.23
N ALA A 7 11.88 -42.27 0.60
CA ALA A 7 10.74 -41.88 -0.21
C ALA A 7 10.73 -40.35 -0.39
N GLY A 8 11.30 -39.89 -1.51
CA GLY A 8 11.11 -38.53 -1.99
C GLY A 8 9.63 -38.30 -2.27
N HIS A 9 8.95 -37.60 -1.36
CA HIS A 9 7.57 -37.16 -1.51
C HIS A 9 7.48 -36.27 -2.77
N CYS A 10 7.07 -36.88 -3.88
CA CYS A 10 6.97 -36.24 -5.19
C CYS A 10 5.77 -35.29 -5.18
N GLU A 11 6.01 -34.04 -4.81
CA GLU A 11 5.01 -32.99 -4.83
C GLU A 11 4.49 -32.80 -6.27
N PRO A 12 3.17 -32.82 -6.52
CA PRO A 12 2.64 -32.80 -7.88
C PRO A 12 3.05 -31.51 -8.60
N ALA A 13 3.65 -31.64 -9.79
CA ALA A 13 4.19 -30.54 -10.59
C ALA A 13 3.18 -29.39 -10.85
N ARG A 14 1.87 -29.70 -10.81
CA ARG A 14 0.77 -28.73 -10.87
C ARG A 14 0.78 -27.75 -9.69
N LYS A 15 1.04 -28.23 -8.47
CA LYS A 15 1.12 -27.43 -7.24
C LYS A 15 2.35 -26.52 -7.24
N ARG A 16 3.48 -27.01 -7.78
CA ARG A 16 4.70 -26.22 -7.99
C ARG A 16 4.54 -25.14 -9.07
N ARG A 17 3.86 -25.42 -10.18
CA ARG A 17 3.52 -24.40 -11.20
C ARG A 17 2.59 -23.33 -10.63
N HIS A 18 1.53 -23.72 -9.92
CA HIS A 18 0.63 -22.75 -9.29
C HIS A 18 1.38 -21.87 -8.28
N ARG A 19 2.21 -22.47 -7.41
CA ARG A 19 2.99 -21.72 -6.41
C ARG A 19 4.03 -20.78 -7.06
N ARG A 20 4.70 -21.20 -8.14
CA ARG A 20 5.63 -20.32 -8.89
C ARG A 20 4.93 -19.19 -9.65
N GLN A 21 3.77 -19.46 -10.23
CA GLN A 21 3.00 -18.46 -10.98
C GLN A 21 2.38 -17.40 -10.05
N ILE A 22 1.97 -17.79 -8.84
CA ILE A 22 1.52 -16.87 -7.79
C ILE A 22 2.68 -16.00 -7.28
N ASN A 23 3.89 -16.55 -7.10
CA ASN A 23 5.06 -15.74 -6.69
C ASN A 23 5.48 -14.74 -7.78
N SER A 24 5.58 -15.18 -9.05
CA SER A 24 6.05 -14.32 -10.15
C SER A 24 5.10 -13.15 -10.48
N THR A 25 3.80 -13.31 -10.24
CA THR A 25 2.80 -12.26 -10.46
C THR A 25 2.78 -11.24 -9.32
N ASN A 26 3.05 -11.69 -8.08
CA ASN A 26 3.18 -10.81 -6.92
C ASN A 26 4.44 -9.92 -7.01
N ASP A 27 5.55 -10.44 -7.52
CA ASP A 27 6.83 -9.71 -7.60
C ASP A 27 6.79 -8.57 -8.65
N THR A 28 6.04 -8.75 -9.74
CA THR A 28 5.97 -7.76 -10.82
C THR A 28 4.97 -6.64 -10.50
N GLY A 29 3.81 -7.00 -9.94
CA GLY A 29 2.79 -6.03 -9.53
C GLY A 29 3.24 -5.18 -8.35
N SER A 30 3.89 -5.78 -7.35
CA SER A 30 4.43 -5.05 -6.19
C SER A 30 5.54 -4.07 -6.58
N ALA A 31 6.46 -4.48 -7.46
CA ALA A 31 7.52 -3.59 -7.97
C ALA A 31 6.92 -2.41 -8.77
N PHE A 32 5.91 -2.65 -9.62
CA PHE A 32 5.24 -1.58 -10.35
C PHE A 32 4.49 -0.62 -9.42
N ILE A 33 3.82 -1.11 -8.38
CA ILE A 33 3.13 -0.28 -7.40
C ILE A 33 4.12 0.54 -6.59
N LEU A 34 5.22 -0.08 -6.15
CA LEU A 34 6.28 0.60 -5.42
C LEU A 34 6.96 1.67 -6.30
N CYS A 35 7.16 1.38 -7.59
CA CYS A 35 7.73 2.31 -8.57
C CYS A 35 6.75 3.42 -8.99
N LEU A 36 5.45 3.12 -9.10
CA LEU A 36 4.38 4.09 -9.32
C LEU A 36 4.21 4.99 -8.10
N MET A 37 4.24 4.44 -6.89
CA MET A 37 4.20 5.19 -5.64
C MET A 37 5.44 6.07 -5.49
N LEU A 38 6.63 5.52 -5.75
CA LEU A 38 7.86 6.29 -5.83
C LEU A 38 7.71 7.40 -6.87
N ARG A 39 7.17 7.14 -8.06
CA ARG A 39 6.91 8.24 -9.01
C ARG A 39 5.90 9.25 -8.46
N VAL A 40 4.73 8.84 -7.99
CA VAL A 40 3.69 9.75 -7.48
C VAL A 40 4.18 10.58 -6.28
N LEU A 41 5.00 10.01 -5.40
CA LEU A 41 5.59 10.69 -4.25
C LEU A 41 6.83 11.52 -4.59
N PHE A 42 7.67 11.05 -5.52
CA PHE A 42 8.99 11.64 -5.83
C PHE A 42 8.97 12.60 -7.03
N ASP A 43 7.93 12.58 -7.88
CA ASP A 43 7.77 13.47 -9.05
C ASP A 43 7.55 14.95 -8.66
N ARG A 44 7.39 15.26 -7.37
CA ARG A 44 7.15 16.64 -6.87
C ARG A 44 8.26 17.25 -6.03
N GLU A 45 9.37 16.56 -5.78
CA GLU A 45 10.45 17.04 -4.89
C GLU A 45 11.47 17.97 -5.59
N GLY A 46 11.27 18.31 -6.87
CA GLY A 46 12.31 18.97 -7.65
C GLY A 46 12.47 20.48 -7.47
N LYS A 47 11.40 21.28 -7.30
CA LYS A 47 11.50 22.75 -7.52
C LYS A 47 10.56 23.68 -6.75
N ARG A 48 9.76 23.23 -5.78
CA ARG A 48 8.86 24.14 -5.02
C ARG A 48 9.05 23.99 -3.53
N CYS A 49 9.17 25.13 -2.83
CA CYS A 49 9.06 25.21 -1.39
C CYS A 49 7.66 24.69 -0.98
N MET A 50 7.55 23.40 -0.71
CA MET A 50 6.27 22.77 -0.41
C MET A 50 5.81 23.20 0.97
N THR A 51 4.66 23.89 1.02
CA THR A 51 4.01 24.20 2.29
C THR A 51 3.43 22.92 2.91
N PHE A 52 3.31 22.89 4.25
CA PHE A 52 2.70 21.76 4.96
C PHE A 52 1.26 21.48 4.50
N ALA A 53 0.52 22.54 4.14
CA ALA A 53 -0.84 22.42 3.61
C ALA A 53 -0.84 21.69 2.26
N SER A 54 0.07 22.04 1.36
CA SER A 54 0.21 21.34 0.07
C SER A 54 0.60 19.87 0.24
N ALA A 55 1.51 19.56 1.18
CA ALA A 55 1.91 18.18 1.47
C ALA A 55 0.74 17.32 1.99
N ARG A 56 -0.05 17.88 2.92
CA ARG A 56 -1.25 17.22 3.45
C ARG A 56 -2.32 17.01 2.39
N LEU A 57 -2.55 18.01 1.55
CA LEU A 57 -3.51 17.91 0.46
C LEU A 57 -3.11 16.84 -0.55
N LEU A 58 -1.82 16.77 -0.92
CA LEU A 58 -1.29 15.71 -1.77
C LEU A 58 -1.43 14.33 -1.12
N LEU A 59 -1.22 14.22 0.20
CA LEU A 59 -1.41 12.98 0.95
C LEU A 59 -2.86 12.50 0.87
N VAL A 60 -3.83 13.39 1.08
CA VAL A 60 -5.26 13.06 1.00
C VAL A 60 -5.63 12.64 -0.43
N ILE A 61 -5.21 13.39 -1.44
CA ILE A 61 -5.45 13.04 -2.84
C ILE A 61 -4.84 11.68 -3.17
N ALA A 62 -3.60 11.44 -2.76
CA ALA A 62 -2.94 10.15 -2.93
C ALA A 62 -3.74 9.03 -2.27
N GLY A 63 -4.15 9.18 -1.01
CA GLY A 63 -4.93 8.19 -0.28
C GLY A 63 -6.29 7.86 -0.92
N VAL A 64 -6.96 8.86 -1.50
CA VAL A 64 -8.25 8.67 -2.20
C VAL A 64 -8.05 7.96 -3.54
N VAL A 65 -7.03 8.32 -4.30
CA VAL A 65 -6.77 7.78 -5.65
C VAL A 65 -6.08 6.41 -5.59
N LEU A 66 -5.34 6.13 -4.53
CA LEU A 66 -4.53 4.91 -4.35
C LEU A 66 -5.25 3.59 -4.65
N PRO A 67 -6.45 3.29 -4.10
CA PRO A 67 -7.10 2.01 -4.33
C PRO A 67 -7.40 1.76 -5.82
N TYR A 68 -7.70 2.82 -6.57
CA TYR A 68 -7.94 2.74 -8.01
C TYR A 68 -6.62 2.65 -8.80
N ALA A 69 -5.62 3.44 -8.41
CA ALA A 69 -4.30 3.43 -9.05
C ALA A 69 -3.57 2.10 -8.88
N ALA A 70 -3.70 1.45 -7.71
CA ALA A 70 -3.11 0.14 -7.45
C ALA A 70 -3.67 -0.98 -8.35
N ARG A 71 -4.88 -0.78 -8.89
CA ARG A 71 -5.56 -1.74 -9.77
C ARG A 71 -5.21 -1.55 -11.25
N LEU A 72 -4.74 -0.37 -11.67
CA LEU A 72 -4.38 -0.07 -13.06
C LEU A 72 -3.40 -1.07 -13.72
N PRO A 73 -2.36 -1.58 -13.03
CA PRO A 73 -1.42 -2.53 -13.62
C PRO A 73 -2.05 -3.87 -14.05
N PHE A 74 -3.22 -4.21 -13.50
CA PHE A 74 -3.91 -5.46 -13.76
C PHE A 74 -5.04 -5.32 -14.81
N GLY A 75 -5.24 -4.10 -15.33
CA GLY A 75 -6.21 -3.78 -16.38
C GLY A 75 -7.47 -3.08 -15.87
N LEU A 76 -8.23 -2.49 -16.79
CA LEU A 76 -9.44 -1.71 -16.48
C LEU A 76 -10.54 -2.55 -15.81
N GLU A 77 -10.60 -3.85 -16.09
CA GLU A 77 -11.54 -4.77 -15.44
C GLU A 77 -11.36 -4.84 -13.92
N TRP A 78 -10.12 -4.69 -13.43
CA TRP A 78 -9.81 -4.66 -12.00
C TRP A 78 -10.24 -3.35 -11.34
N VAL A 79 -10.17 -2.24 -12.07
CA VAL A 79 -10.68 -0.94 -11.62
C VAL A 79 -12.21 -0.96 -11.60
N ARG A 80 -12.84 -1.57 -12.61
CA ARG A 80 -14.30 -1.74 -12.68
C ARG A 80 -14.88 -2.45 -11.47
N GLN A 81 -14.14 -3.37 -10.84
CA GLN A 81 -14.59 -3.99 -9.59
C GLN A 81 -14.83 -2.97 -8.45
N TYR A 82 -14.22 -1.77 -8.50
CA TYR A 82 -14.42 -0.71 -7.52
C TYR A 82 -15.35 0.41 -8.01
N THR A 83 -15.65 0.49 -9.32
CA THR A 83 -16.48 1.55 -9.90
C THR A 83 -17.85 1.08 -10.37
N ASP A 84 -17.98 -0.17 -10.80
CA ASP A 84 -19.26 -0.81 -11.18
C ASP A 84 -20.02 -1.36 -9.95
N VAL A 85 -19.62 -0.93 -8.75
CA VAL A 85 -20.38 -1.17 -7.53
C VAL A 85 -21.38 -0.04 -7.33
N GLY A 86 -22.60 -0.37 -6.90
CA GLY A 86 -23.60 0.65 -6.56
C GLY A 86 -23.12 1.59 -5.45
N LEU A 87 -23.89 2.64 -5.16
CA LEU A 87 -23.52 3.70 -4.20
C LEU A 87 -23.00 3.16 -2.85
N GLY A 88 -23.60 2.07 -2.35
CA GLY A 88 -23.18 1.43 -1.10
C GLY A 88 -21.74 0.87 -1.14
N GLY A 89 -21.33 0.25 -2.24
CA GLY A 89 -19.96 -0.25 -2.40
C GLY A 89 -18.94 0.88 -2.52
N TRP A 90 -19.31 1.96 -3.20
CA TRP A 90 -18.48 3.15 -3.32
C TRP A 90 -18.29 3.85 -1.96
N LEU A 91 -19.36 4.00 -1.17
CA LEU A 91 -19.31 4.55 0.18
C LEU A 91 -18.54 3.65 1.14
N LEU A 92 -18.68 2.33 1.03
CA LEU A 92 -17.92 1.37 1.85
C LEU A 92 -16.42 1.50 1.58
N LEU A 93 -16.02 1.44 0.30
CA LEU A 93 -14.63 1.59 -0.10
C LEU A 93 -14.08 2.95 0.33
N GLY A 94 -14.76 4.04 -0.01
CA GLY A 94 -14.31 5.40 0.31
C GLY A 94 -14.26 5.67 1.81
N GLY A 95 -15.30 5.26 2.54
CA GLY A 95 -15.44 5.48 3.98
C GLY A 95 -14.42 4.71 4.81
N PHE A 96 -14.22 3.41 4.53
CA PHE A 96 -13.21 2.63 5.26
C PHE A 96 -11.79 3.00 4.84
N ASN A 97 -11.54 3.27 3.55
CA ASN A 97 -10.24 3.76 3.10
C ASN A 97 -9.89 5.13 3.71
N ALA A 98 -10.90 5.94 4.08
CA ALA A 98 -10.68 7.19 4.80
C ALA A 98 -9.99 7.01 6.14
N ILE A 99 -10.15 5.87 6.80
CA ILE A 99 -9.44 5.56 8.06
C ILE A 99 -7.92 5.55 7.83
N ALA A 100 -7.45 4.98 6.72
CA ALA A 100 -6.03 4.87 6.44
C ALA A 100 -5.38 6.23 6.14
N TRP A 101 -5.94 7.02 5.21
CA TRP A 101 -5.36 8.33 4.89
C TRP A 101 -5.61 9.38 5.98
N SER A 102 -6.69 9.29 6.76
CA SER A 102 -6.91 10.18 7.91
C SER A 102 -5.93 9.92 9.05
N ALA A 103 -5.54 8.65 9.29
CA ALA A 103 -4.49 8.33 10.25
C ALA A 103 -3.13 8.95 9.85
N LEU A 104 -2.76 8.84 8.57
CA LEU A 104 -1.56 9.49 8.03
C LEU A 104 -1.64 11.02 8.12
N LEU A 105 -2.80 11.60 7.84
CA LEU A 105 -3.04 13.03 8.01
C LEU A 105 -2.88 13.44 9.50
N GLY A 106 -3.39 12.64 10.44
CA GLY A 106 -3.22 12.85 11.87
C GLY A 106 -1.75 12.83 12.30
N ILE A 107 -1.00 11.82 11.86
CA ILE A 107 0.45 11.70 12.12
C ILE A 107 1.21 12.90 11.53
N SER A 108 0.73 13.47 10.41
CA SER A 108 1.36 14.66 9.81
C SER A 108 1.36 15.91 10.68
N PHE A 109 0.52 15.99 11.71
CA PHE A 109 0.56 17.08 12.68
C PHE A 109 1.69 16.93 13.70
N LEU A 110 2.26 15.72 13.84
CA LEU A 110 3.35 15.43 14.76
C LEU A 110 4.73 15.84 14.20
N TYR A 111 4.83 16.07 12.90
CA TYR A 111 6.08 16.44 12.23
C TYR A 111 6.22 17.94 12.01
N ARG A 112 7.46 18.43 11.96
CA ARG A 112 7.74 19.81 11.50
C ARG A 112 8.47 19.90 10.17
N ARG A 113 8.94 18.79 9.58
CA ARG A 113 9.49 18.78 8.22
C ARG A 113 8.61 17.94 7.30
N PRO A 114 8.22 18.44 6.11
CA PRO A 114 7.38 17.69 5.18
C PRO A 114 8.10 16.45 4.66
N ILE A 115 9.42 16.47 4.53
CA ILE A 115 10.22 15.31 4.06
C ILE A 115 10.10 14.10 5.00
N ALA A 116 9.84 14.31 6.29
CA ALA A 116 9.65 13.23 7.25
C ALA A 116 8.34 12.45 7.00
N LEU A 117 7.39 13.02 6.25
CA LEU A 117 6.15 12.35 5.83
C LEU A 117 6.40 11.27 4.78
N LEU A 118 7.52 11.30 4.07
CA LEU A 118 7.81 10.30 3.05
C LEU A 118 7.88 8.91 3.64
N VAL A 119 8.45 8.75 4.84
CA VAL A 119 8.59 7.45 5.51
C VAL A 119 7.24 6.80 5.82
N PRO A 120 6.31 7.44 6.57
CA PRO A 120 4.99 6.87 6.81
C PRO A 120 4.15 6.75 5.54
N CYS A 121 4.27 7.66 4.59
CA CYS A 121 3.56 7.55 3.30
C CYS A 121 4.03 6.33 2.51
N LEU A 122 5.34 6.10 2.39
CA LEU A 122 5.87 4.96 1.64
C LEU A 122 5.49 3.63 2.28
N ILE A 123 5.60 3.52 3.61
CA ILE A 123 5.27 2.28 4.33
C ILE A 123 3.75 2.07 4.36
N GLY A 124 3.00 3.09 4.74
CA GLY A 124 1.54 3.03 4.89
C GLY A 124 0.82 2.84 3.56
N PHE A 125 1.04 3.74 2.60
CA PHE A 125 0.42 3.62 1.27
C PHE A 125 1.01 2.47 0.46
N GLY A 126 2.28 2.12 0.63
CA GLY A 126 2.86 0.96 -0.05
C GLY A 126 2.15 -0.34 0.31
N VAL A 127 1.95 -0.60 1.61
CA VAL A 127 1.21 -1.79 2.07
C VAL A 127 -0.26 -1.73 1.66
N LEU A 128 -0.89 -0.55 1.76
CA LEU A 128 -2.29 -0.36 1.38
C LEU A 128 -2.52 -0.63 -0.13
N ALA A 129 -1.63 -0.12 -0.97
CA ALA A 129 -1.68 -0.35 -2.41
C ALA A 129 -1.43 -1.83 -2.76
N TRP A 130 -0.47 -2.48 -2.10
CA TRP A 130 -0.23 -3.91 -2.27
C TRP A 130 -1.46 -4.75 -1.88
N ALA A 131 -2.12 -4.40 -0.77
CA ALA A 131 -3.32 -5.09 -0.33
C ALA A 131 -4.48 -4.92 -1.33
N HIS A 132 -4.73 -3.70 -1.83
CA HIS A 132 -5.77 -3.48 -2.83
C HIS A 132 -5.47 -4.15 -4.19
N ALA A 133 -4.20 -4.35 -4.53
CA ALA A 133 -3.78 -5.05 -5.74
C ALA A 133 -3.94 -6.56 -5.69
N THR A 134 -3.80 -7.15 -4.50
CA THR A 134 -3.83 -8.61 -4.31
C THR A 134 -5.23 -9.16 -4.02
N VAL A 135 -6.14 -8.31 -3.55
CA VAL A 135 -7.54 -8.69 -3.33
C VAL A 135 -8.29 -8.75 -4.64
N ASP A 136 -8.86 -9.91 -4.97
CA ASP A 136 -9.81 -10.08 -6.06
C ASP A 136 -11.24 -10.15 -5.52
N LEU A 137 -12.08 -9.19 -5.91
CA LEU A 137 -13.47 -9.14 -5.46
C LEU A 137 -14.38 -10.13 -6.21
N ARG A 138 -13.94 -10.66 -7.35
CA ARG A 138 -14.72 -11.62 -8.15
C ARG A 138 -14.64 -13.05 -7.62
N ALA A 139 -13.64 -13.35 -6.79
CA ALA A 139 -13.36 -14.70 -6.34
C ALA A 139 -14.37 -15.23 -5.32
N ASP A 140 -14.98 -14.36 -4.49
CA ASP A 140 -15.92 -14.78 -3.44
C ASP A 140 -16.76 -13.62 -2.89
N ALA A 141 -17.97 -13.89 -2.40
CA ALA A 141 -18.84 -12.86 -1.80
C ALA A 141 -18.28 -12.28 -0.49
N GLN A 142 -17.45 -13.06 0.22
CA GLN A 142 -16.79 -12.62 1.46
C GLN A 142 -15.64 -11.65 1.19
N SER A 143 -15.17 -11.53 -0.06
CA SER A 143 -14.10 -10.60 -0.44
C SER A 143 -14.44 -9.14 -0.18
N ALA A 144 -15.72 -8.78 -0.14
CA ALA A 144 -16.17 -7.43 0.23
C ALA A 144 -15.76 -7.04 1.65
N LEU A 145 -15.63 -8.00 2.57
CA LEU A 145 -15.10 -7.75 3.92
C LEU A 145 -13.64 -7.29 3.88
N ALA A 146 -12.87 -7.69 2.85
CA ALA A 146 -11.50 -7.24 2.71
C ALA A 146 -11.42 -5.71 2.58
N LEU A 147 -12.43 -5.05 1.98
CA LEU A 147 -12.48 -3.59 1.88
C LEU A 147 -12.54 -2.89 3.25
N ILE A 148 -13.06 -3.58 4.27
CA ILE A 148 -13.12 -3.10 5.66
C ILE A 148 -11.81 -3.41 6.38
N PHE A 149 -11.28 -4.62 6.22
CA PHE A 149 -10.10 -5.07 6.94
C PHE A 149 -8.79 -4.49 6.39
N ILE A 150 -8.69 -4.23 5.09
CA ILE A 150 -7.48 -3.69 4.45
C ILE A 150 -7.06 -2.35 5.09
N PRO A 151 -7.93 -1.33 5.21
CA PRO A 151 -7.56 -0.05 5.83
C PRO A 151 -7.26 -0.20 7.32
N VAL A 152 -7.96 -1.08 8.04
CA VAL A 152 -7.74 -1.34 9.48
C VAL A 152 -6.38 -1.98 9.70
N TYR A 153 -6.02 -3.01 8.94
CA TYR A 153 -4.71 -3.64 9.02
C TYR A 153 -3.59 -2.71 8.55
N ALA A 154 -3.88 -1.78 7.63
CA ALA A 154 -2.92 -0.76 7.20
C ALA A 154 -2.56 0.24 8.32
N LEU A 155 -3.36 0.37 9.39
CA LEU A 155 -3.00 1.21 10.53
C LEU A 155 -1.71 0.77 11.22
N LEU A 156 -1.42 -0.53 11.23
CA LEU A 156 -0.18 -1.05 11.82
C LEU A 156 1.09 -0.58 11.05
N PRO A 157 1.22 -0.78 9.72
CA PRO A 157 2.35 -0.22 8.98
C PRO A 157 2.34 1.31 8.93
N ILE A 158 1.18 1.97 8.94
CA ILE A 158 1.09 3.43 9.02
C ILE A 158 1.67 3.94 10.34
N THR A 159 1.31 3.35 11.48
CA THR A 159 1.83 3.74 12.79
C THR A 159 3.32 3.43 12.90
N LEU A 160 3.77 2.27 12.40
CA LEU A 160 5.18 1.90 12.37
C LEU A 160 6.01 2.89 11.52
N GLY A 161 5.54 3.19 10.31
CA GLY A 161 6.15 4.20 9.45
C GLY A 161 6.07 5.60 10.08
N GLY A 162 5.02 5.87 10.85
CA GLY A 162 4.82 7.09 11.62
C GLY A 162 5.90 7.29 12.68
N VAL A 163 6.17 6.26 13.46
CA VAL A 163 7.24 6.24 14.46
C VAL A 163 8.60 6.41 13.81
N LEU A 164 8.87 5.70 12.70
CA LEU A 164 10.13 5.83 11.97
C LEU A 164 10.33 7.23 11.39
N GLY A 165 9.29 7.82 10.80
CA GLY A 165 9.30 9.20 10.31
C GLY A 165 9.54 10.21 11.44
N TYR A 166 8.97 9.98 12.62
CA TYR A 166 9.20 10.83 13.80
C TYR A 166 10.66 10.76 14.28
N LEU A 167 11.23 9.56 14.33
CA LEU A 167 12.64 9.37 14.71
C LEU A 167 13.58 10.02 13.70
N LEU A 168 13.26 9.95 12.40
CA LEU A 168 14.00 10.64 11.35
C LEU A 168 13.92 12.17 11.52
N ASP A 169 12.72 12.72 11.73
CA ASP A 169 12.54 14.16 12.01
C ASP A 169 13.36 14.60 13.23
N ARG A 170 13.38 13.78 14.30
CA ARG A 170 14.21 14.04 15.49
C ARG A 170 15.71 14.01 15.19
N LYS A 171 16.19 13.05 14.40
CA LYS A 171 17.61 12.98 14.00
C LYS A 171 18.01 14.18 13.14
N LEU A 172 17.21 14.52 12.13
CA LEU A 172 17.47 15.65 11.24
C LEU A 172 17.51 17.00 11.97
N ARG A 173 16.77 17.14 13.07
CA ARG A 173 16.85 18.33 13.94
C ARG A 173 18.15 18.39 14.73
N ARG A 174 18.61 17.26 15.27
CA ARG A 174 19.87 17.18 16.02
C ARG A 174 21.07 17.50 15.13
N SER A 175 21.05 17.05 13.88
CA SER A 175 22.11 17.34 12.90
C SER A 175 22.06 18.78 12.36
N ALA A 176 21.00 19.55 12.64
CA ALA A 176 20.85 20.93 12.19
C ALA A 176 21.12 21.95 13.31
N MET A 177 21.51 21.51 14.51
CA MET A 177 22.11 22.37 15.52
C MET A 177 23.63 22.31 15.36
N PRO A 178 24.33 23.46 15.20
CA PRO A 178 25.79 23.53 15.15
C PRO A 178 26.44 23.15 16.49
#